data_AF-A0A6G3XYQ6-F1
#
_entry.id   AF-A0A6G3XYQ6-F1
#
_cell.length_a   1.000
_cell.length_b   1.000
_cell.length_c   1.000
_cell.angle_alpha   90.00
_cell.angle_beta   90.00
_cell.angle_gamma   90.00
#
_symmetry.space_group_name_H-M   'P 1'
#
loop_
_entity.id
_entity.type
_entity.pdbx_description
1 polymer ?
#
loop_
_entity_poly.entity_id
_entity_poly.type
_entity_poly.pdbx_seq_one_letter_code
_entity_poly.pdbx_strand_id
1 'polypeptide(L)'
;PRPASVHALREERTATWREINLKYGTDTPVTRPYLTLWHDHGPAPSGAGYFYLQLPTASAGRTRLLSAAPPVELIADSTAVHAVRRGSDGLLAANFWRAGTARELSCDGPASVLVRPKGRNVSVALSDPTHLRSTVVVE
;
A
#
# COMPACT_ATOMS: atom_id res chain seq x y z
N PRO A 1 -6.01 -3.85 -8.56
CA PRO A 1 -5.17 -2.78 -9.13
C PRO A 1 -5.89 -2.13 -10.32
N ARG A 2 -5.69 -0.82 -10.53
CA ARG A 2 -6.18 -0.16 -11.74
C ARG A 2 -5.07 -0.17 -12.80
N PRO A 3 -5.40 -0.22 -14.10
CA PRO A 3 -4.43 0.11 -15.15
C PRO A 3 -3.82 1.50 -14.87
N ALA A 4 -2.51 1.61 -15.00
CA ALA A 4 -1.78 2.85 -14.75
C ALA A 4 -0.54 2.93 -15.64
N SER A 5 -0.20 4.15 -16.05
CA SER A 5 1.11 4.44 -16.62
C SER A 5 2.16 4.38 -15.52
N VAL A 6 3.25 3.67 -15.79
CA VAL A 6 4.40 3.54 -14.89
C VAL A 6 5.63 3.94 -15.68
N HIS A 7 6.39 4.88 -15.15
CA HIS A 7 7.70 5.20 -15.67
C HIS A 7 8.72 4.18 -15.17
N ALA A 8 9.68 3.83 -16.03
CA ALA A 8 10.75 2.91 -15.70
C ALA A 8 12.10 3.48 -16.13
N LEU A 9 13.08 3.44 -15.24
CA LEU A 9 14.46 3.84 -15.51
C LEU A 9 15.41 2.74 -15.03
N ARG A 10 16.26 2.25 -15.92
CA ARG A 10 17.38 1.38 -15.57
C ARG A 10 18.67 2.16 -15.73
N GLU A 11 19.41 2.33 -14.63
CA GLU A 11 20.63 3.13 -14.61
C GLU A 11 21.68 2.55 -13.65
N GLU A 12 22.95 2.89 -13.89
CA GLU A 12 24.05 2.65 -12.95
C GLU A 12 24.26 3.93 -12.15
N ARG A 13 24.21 3.84 -10.82
CA ARG A 13 24.43 4.98 -9.92
C ARG A 13 25.76 4.81 -9.20
N THR A 14 26.60 5.83 -9.24
CA THR A 14 27.91 5.86 -8.56
C THR A 14 27.90 6.92 -7.48
N ALA A 15 28.26 6.54 -6.25
CA ALA A 15 28.37 7.43 -5.10
C ALA A 15 29.40 6.90 -4.10
N THR A 16 29.75 7.70 -3.11
CA THR A 16 30.63 7.36 -1.99
C THR A 16 29.87 7.29 -0.67
N TRP A 17 30.40 6.60 0.34
CA TRP A 17 29.81 6.63 1.68
C TRP A 17 29.96 8.02 2.33
N ARG A 18 30.97 8.81 1.95
CA ARG A 18 31.19 10.16 2.48
C ARG A 18 30.03 11.11 2.15
N GLU A 19 29.37 10.96 1.00
CA GLU A 19 28.23 11.79 0.59
C GLU A 19 27.05 11.75 1.57
N ILE A 20 26.88 10.66 2.32
CA ILE A 20 25.79 10.49 3.30
C ILE A 20 26.27 10.35 4.75
N ASN A 21 27.58 10.22 4.96
CA ASN A 21 28.19 10.08 6.28
C ASN A 21 29.56 10.77 6.33
N LEU A 22 29.56 12.05 6.72
CA LEU A 22 30.79 12.85 6.78
C LEU A 22 31.81 12.36 7.81
N LYS A 23 31.36 11.70 8.88
CA LYS A 23 32.22 11.34 10.02
C LYS A 23 33.00 10.05 9.78
N TYR A 24 32.38 9.07 9.13
CA TYR A 24 32.96 7.73 8.96
C TYR A 24 32.89 7.18 7.53
N GLY A 25 32.33 7.95 6.59
CA GLY A 25 32.22 7.55 5.19
C GLY A 25 33.58 7.53 4.50
N THR A 26 33.78 6.55 3.65
CA THR A 26 34.96 6.44 2.79
C THR A 26 34.72 7.13 1.44
N ASP A 27 35.81 7.58 0.81
CA ASP A 27 35.80 8.20 -0.54
C ASP A 27 35.83 7.17 -1.68
N THR A 28 35.83 5.88 -1.35
CA THR A 28 35.85 4.82 -2.36
C THR A 28 34.52 4.84 -3.15
N PRO A 29 34.55 5.09 -4.47
CA PRO A 29 33.32 5.09 -5.27
C PRO A 29 32.72 3.69 -5.36
N VAL A 30 31.39 3.62 -5.25
CA VAL A 30 30.61 2.40 -5.38
C VAL A 30 29.56 2.60 -6.46
N THR A 31 29.62 1.77 -7.51
CA THR A 31 28.63 1.76 -8.60
C THR A 31 27.68 0.59 -8.44
N ARG A 32 26.36 0.83 -8.55
CA ARG A 32 25.34 -0.23 -8.52
C ARG A 32 24.24 -0.01 -9.58
N PRO A 33 23.72 -1.10 -10.17
CA PRO A 33 22.56 -1.05 -11.05
C PRO A 33 21.28 -0.85 -10.25
N TYR A 34 20.39 0.00 -10.76
CA TYR A 34 19.05 0.19 -10.23
C TYR A 34 18.00 0.07 -11.35
N LEU A 35 16.84 -0.46 -10.99
CA LEU A 35 15.61 -0.32 -11.75
C LEU A 35 14.64 0.48 -10.87
N THR A 36 14.28 1.67 -11.34
CA THR A 36 13.36 2.59 -10.66
C THR A 36 12.03 2.59 -11.39
N LEU A 37 10.94 2.34 -10.66
CA LEU A 37 9.57 2.40 -11.18
C LEU A 37 8.80 3.46 -10.38
N TRP A 38 8.08 4.35 -11.05
CA TRP A 38 7.28 5.37 -10.36
C TRP A 38 6.02 5.77 -11.14
N HIS A 39 5.03 6.29 -10.39
CA HIS A 39 3.88 7.00 -10.94
C HIS A 39 4.19 8.50 -10.93
N ASP A 40 3.97 9.17 -12.05
CA ASP A 40 4.05 10.62 -12.14
C ASP A 40 2.65 11.22 -11.95
N HIS A 41 2.46 12.01 -10.90
CA HIS A 41 1.22 12.73 -10.62
C HIS A 41 1.20 14.15 -11.20
N GLY A 42 2.31 14.58 -11.81
CA GLY A 42 2.48 15.93 -12.32
C GLY A 42 2.78 16.97 -11.22
N PRO A 43 2.95 18.23 -11.60
CA PRO A 43 3.46 19.29 -10.72
C PRO A 43 2.45 19.83 -9.69
N ALA A 44 1.14 19.69 -9.93
CA ALA A 44 0.10 20.21 -9.03
C ALA A 44 -1.13 19.28 -9.01
N PRO A 45 -0.99 18.04 -8.48
CA PRO A 45 -2.09 17.09 -8.45
C PRO A 45 -3.18 17.52 -7.47
N SER A 46 -4.44 17.25 -7.82
CA SER A 46 -5.59 17.37 -6.92
C SER A 46 -6.27 16.01 -6.81
N GLY A 47 -6.25 15.41 -5.61
CA GLY A 47 -6.87 14.12 -5.34
C GLY A 47 -6.25 12.94 -6.12
N ALA A 48 -5.00 13.06 -6.56
CA ALA A 48 -4.29 11.96 -7.21
C ALA A 48 -4.00 10.83 -6.21
N GLY A 49 -4.00 9.60 -6.71
CA GLY A 49 -3.70 8.40 -5.93
C GLY A 49 -3.14 7.29 -6.81
N TYR A 50 -2.70 6.21 -6.17
CA TYR A 50 -2.13 5.05 -6.83
C TYR A 50 -2.59 3.77 -6.15
N PHE A 51 -2.66 2.67 -6.90
CA PHE A 51 -2.96 1.35 -6.35
C PHE A 51 -2.24 0.25 -7.13
N TYR A 52 -1.18 -0.28 -6.53
CA TYR A 52 -0.36 -1.37 -7.07
C TYR A 52 -0.29 -2.55 -6.10
N LEU A 53 0.15 -3.70 -6.61
CA LEU A 53 0.46 -4.88 -5.81
C LEU A 53 1.93 -5.26 -6.04
N GLN A 54 2.65 -5.57 -4.97
CA GLN A 54 3.96 -6.17 -5.05
C GLN A 54 3.82 -7.69 -4.94
N LEU A 55 4.47 -8.40 -5.86
CA LEU A 55 4.47 -9.86 -5.92
C LEU A 55 5.92 -10.37 -5.82
N PRO A 56 6.53 -10.37 -4.62
CA PRO A 56 7.86 -10.91 -4.43
C PRO A 56 7.93 -12.34 -4.96
N THR A 57 9.08 -12.70 -5.55
CA THR A 57 9.41 -14.05 -6.08
C THR A 57 8.49 -14.59 -7.19
N ALA A 58 7.50 -13.82 -7.66
CA ALA A 58 6.65 -14.24 -8.77
C ALA A 58 7.43 -14.24 -10.10
N SER A 59 7.28 -15.31 -10.89
CA SER A 59 7.76 -15.33 -12.27
C SER A 59 7.00 -14.34 -13.15
N ALA A 60 7.53 -14.02 -14.33
CA ALA A 60 6.82 -13.20 -15.32
C ALA A 60 5.46 -13.81 -15.71
N GLY A 61 5.40 -15.14 -15.86
CA GLY A 61 4.15 -15.86 -16.12
C GLY A 61 3.14 -15.75 -14.98
N ARG A 62 3.59 -15.93 -13.73
CA ARG A 62 2.71 -15.78 -12.56
C ARG A 62 2.23 -14.35 -12.38
N THR A 63 3.10 -13.37 -12.64
CA THR A 63 2.74 -11.94 -12.63
C THR A 63 1.64 -11.64 -13.65
N ARG A 64 1.77 -12.16 -14.89
CA ARG A 64 0.74 -12.01 -15.94
C ARG A 64 -0.59 -12.65 -15.55
N LEU A 65 -0.58 -13.83 -14.95
CA LEU A 65 -1.80 -14.50 -14.48
C LEU A 65 -2.48 -13.67 -13.38
N LEU A 66 -1.71 -13.18 -12.40
CA LEU A 66 -2.23 -12.37 -11.29
C LEU A 66 -2.63 -10.96 -11.71
N SER A 67 -2.09 -10.41 -12.81
CA SER A 67 -2.57 -9.13 -13.33
C SER A 67 -3.93 -9.28 -14.03
N ALA A 68 -4.18 -10.42 -14.68
CA ALA A 68 -5.47 -10.73 -15.30
C ALA A 68 -6.57 -11.11 -14.27
N ALA A 69 -6.18 -11.73 -13.16
CA ALA A 69 -7.07 -12.05 -12.05
C ALA A 69 -6.43 -11.64 -10.70
N PRO A 70 -6.54 -10.36 -10.31
CA PRO A 70 -5.92 -9.87 -9.09
C PRO A 70 -6.40 -10.61 -7.85
N PRO A 71 -5.51 -11.01 -6.92
CA PRO A 71 -5.88 -11.71 -5.70
C PRO A 71 -6.54 -10.80 -4.64
N VAL A 72 -6.69 -9.51 -4.95
CA VAL A 72 -7.18 -8.47 -4.07
C VAL A 72 -8.18 -7.58 -4.83
N GLU A 73 -9.36 -7.42 -4.25
CA GLU A 73 -10.41 -6.50 -4.70
C GLU A 73 -10.23 -5.13 -4.03
N LEU A 74 -10.41 -4.04 -4.79
CA LEU A 74 -10.48 -2.70 -4.23
C LEU A 74 -11.89 -2.46 -3.69
N ILE A 75 -11.99 -2.13 -2.40
CA ILE A 75 -13.26 -1.90 -1.71
C ILE A 75 -13.55 -0.41 -1.60
N ALA A 76 -12.55 0.37 -1.22
CA ALA A 76 -12.63 1.83 -1.19
C ALA A 76 -11.25 2.46 -1.44
N ASP A 77 -11.24 3.61 -2.10
CA ASP A 77 -10.05 4.43 -2.35
C ASP A 77 -10.51 5.90 -2.36
N SER A 78 -10.70 6.44 -1.17
CA SER A 78 -11.20 7.80 -0.94
C SER A 78 -10.40 8.49 0.16
N THR A 79 -10.53 9.82 0.27
CA THR A 79 -9.91 10.60 1.35
C THR A 79 -10.42 10.24 2.75
N ALA A 80 -11.54 9.51 2.86
CA ALA A 80 -12.10 9.06 4.14
C ALA A 80 -11.63 7.65 4.50
N VAL A 81 -11.54 6.75 3.52
CA VAL A 81 -11.20 5.34 3.74
C VAL A 81 -10.50 4.73 2.53
N HIS A 82 -9.44 3.97 2.81
CA HIS A 82 -8.82 3.03 1.88
C HIS A 82 -9.10 1.61 2.37
N ALA A 83 -9.67 0.76 1.52
CA ALA A 83 -10.00 -0.60 1.88
C ALA A 83 -9.80 -1.58 0.72
N VAL A 84 -9.33 -2.78 1.04
CA VAL A 84 -9.14 -3.88 0.10
C VAL A 84 -9.62 -5.21 0.69
N ARG A 85 -10.10 -6.12 -0.15
CA ARG A 85 -10.48 -7.48 0.25
C ARG A 85 -9.62 -8.51 -0.45
N ARG A 86 -8.99 -9.41 0.31
CA ARG A 86 -8.23 -10.53 -0.24
C ARG A 86 -9.18 -11.67 -0.61
N GLY A 87 -9.13 -12.13 -1.86
CA GLY A 87 -10.06 -13.13 -2.37
C GLY A 87 -9.93 -14.52 -1.75
N SER A 88 -8.73 -14.91 -1.31
CA SER A 88 -8.45 -16.27 -0.82
C SER A 88 -9.17 -16.64 0.48
N ASP A 89 -9.43 -15.66 1.35
CA ASP A 89 -10.00 -15.87 2.68
C ASP A 89 -10.97 -14.76 3.11
N GLY A 90 -11.35 -13.87 2.18
CA GLY A 90 -12.28 -12.78 2.44
C GLY A 90 -11.77 -11.72 3.42
N LEU A 91 -10.48 -11.70 3.76
CA LEU A 91 -9.90 -10.71 4.67
C LEU A 91 -10.11 -9.30 4.10
N LEU A 92 -10.93 -8.50 4.77
CA LEU A 92 -11.10 -7.08 4.54
C LEU A 92 -10.07 -6.32 5.39
N ALA A 93 -9.25 -5.49 4.77
CA ALA A 93 -8.33 -4.58 5.43
C ALA A 93 -8.71 -3.14 5.09
N ALA A 94 -8.95 -2.32 6.10
CA ALA A 94 -9.43 -0.95 5.93
C ALA A 94 -8.67 0.01 6.85
N ASN A 95 -8.19 1.11 6.27
CA ASN A 95 -7.69 2.27 7.00
C ASN A 95 -8.70 3.40 6.83
N PHE A 96 -9.30 3.82 7.94
CA PHE A 96 -10.16 4.98 8.02
C PHE A 96 -9.31 6.19 8.43
N TRP A 97 -9.36 7.24 7.63
CA TRP A 97 -8.73 8.54 7.89
C TRP A 97 -9.69 9.50 8.59
N ARG A 98 -10.99 9.29 8.38
CA ARG A 98 -12.12 10.01 8.96
C ARG A 98 -13.27 9.01 9.16
N ALA A 99 -14.33 9.44 9.84
CA ALA A 99 -15.57 8.68 9.87
C ALA A 99 -16.01 8.33 8.44
N GLY A 100 -16.43 7.09 8.22
CA GLY A 100 -16.80 6.62 6.89
C GLY A 100 -17.17 5.15 6.85
N THR A 101 -17.51 4.69 5.65
CA THR A 101 -17.98 3.32 5.40
C THR A 101 -17.25 2.73 4.20
N ALA A 102 -16.77 1.50 4.37
CA ALA A 102 -16.22 0.65 3.32
C ALA A 102 -17.07 -0.63 3.22
N ARG A 103 -18.12 -0.56 2.38
CA ARG A 103 -19.15 -1.61 2.23
C ARG A 103 -19.81 -1.97 3.56
N GLU A 104 -19.59 -3.18 4.06
CA GLU A 104 -20.18 -3.68 5.30
C GLU A 104 -19.49 -3.17 6.58
N LEU A 105 -18.41 -2.40 6.45
CA LEU A 105 -17.62 -1.92 7.58
C LEU A 105 -17.71 -0.40 7.71
N SER A 106 -18.21 0.09 8.84
CA SER A 106 -18.22 1.52 9.18
C SER A 106 -17.35 1.81 10.39
N CYS A 107 -16.70 2.98 10.40
CA CYS A 107 -15.95 3.46 11.56
C CYS A 107 -16.28 4.92 11.83
N ASP A 108 -16.29 5.28 13.11
CA ASP A 108 -16.61 6.62 13.62
C ASP A 108 -15.48 7.65 13.48
N GLY A 109 -14.29 7.23 13.00
CA GLY A 109 -13.13 8.11 12.93
C GLY A 109 -11.87 7.38 12.45
N PRO A 110 -10.67 7.94 12.74
CA PRO A 110 -9.41 7.30 12.43
C PRO A 110 -9.30 5.92 13.07
N ALA A 111 -8.98 4.90 12.26
CA ALA A 111 -8.79 3.52 12.70
C ALA A 111 -8.09 2.68 11.62
N SER A 112 -7.36 1.64 12.05
CA SER A 112 -6.90 0.55 11.17
C SER A 112 -7.62 -0.73 11.58
N VAL A 113 -8.33 -1.35 10.64
CA VAL A 113 -9.23 -2.49 10.89
C VAL A 113 -8.91 -3.65 9.95
N LEU A 114 -8.84 -4.86 10.51
CA LEU A 114 -8.84 -6.11 9.77
C LEU A 114 -10.07 -6.94 10.16
N VAL A 115 -10.86 -7.37 9.18
CA VAL A 115 -12.03 -8.23 9.37
C VAL A 115 -11.85 -9.51 8.56
N ARG A 116 -11.85 -10.67 9.22
CA ARG A 116 -11.69 -11.98 8.57
C ARG A 116 -12.85 -12.92 8.91
N PRO A 117 -13.67 -13.31 7.91
CA PRO A 117 -14.63 -14.38 8.08
C PRO A 117 -13.95 -15.71 8.44
N LYS A 118 -14.53 -16.47 9.37
CA LYS A 118 -14.10 -17.81 9.79
C LYS A 118 -15.31 -18.72 10.00
N GLY A 119 -15.82 -19.29 8.91
CA GLY A 119 -17.05 -20.09 8.95
C GLY A 119 -18.24 -19.24 9.41
N ARG A 120 -18.82 -19.57 10.57
CA ARG A 120 -19.93 -18.81 11.18
C ARG A 120 -19.46 -17.64 12.06
N ASN A 121 -18.17 -17.49 12.28
CA ASN A 121 -17.59 -16.46 13.13
C ASN A 121 -16.88 -15.39 12.29
N VAL A 122 -16.62 -14.23 12.90
CA VAL A 122 -15.75 -13.19 12.36
C VAL A 122 -14.63 -12.88 13.35
N SER A 123 -13.41 -12.70 12.86
CA SER A 123 -12.31 -12.16 13.65
C SER A 123 -12.08 -10.70 13.25
N VAL A 124 -12.04 -9.82 14.23
CA VAL A 124 -11.77 -8.38 14.04
C VAL A 124 -10.47 -8.03 14.78
N ALA A 125 -9.57 -7.33 14.12
CA ALA A 125 -8.43 -6.65 14.76
C ALA A 125 -8.54 -5.16 14.48
N LEU A 126 -8.34 -4.35 15.52
CA LEU A 126 -8.56 -2.91 15.51
C LEU A 126 -7.40 -2.21 16.21
N SER A 127 -6.95 -1.08 15.66
CA SER A 127 -6.11 -0.12 16.37
C SER A 127 -6.58 1.30 16.10
N ASP A 128 -6.30 2.20 17.05
CA ASP A 128 -6.23 3.65 16.82
C ASP A 128 -4.77 3.99 16.49
N PRO A 129 -4.41 4.26 15.22
CA PRO A 129 -3.05 4.61 14.85
C PRO A 129 -2.64 6.02 15.30
N THR A 130 -3.59 6.85 15.72
CA THR A 130 -3.30 8.21 16.20
C THR A 130 -2.76 8.20 17.63
N HIS A 131 -3.10 7.16 18.40
CA HIS A 131 -2.81 7.02 19.84
C HIS A 131 -3.45 8.11 20.70
N LEU A 132 -4.47 8.82 20.18
CA LEU A 132 -5.11 9.95 20.85
C LEU A 132 -6.55 9.64 21.28
N ARG A 133 -7.18 8.60 20.73
CA ARG A 133 -8.58 8.29 20.96
C ARG A 133 -8.73 7.38 22.17
N SER A 134 -9.60 7.75 23.10
CA SER A 134 -10.00 6.88 24.22
C SER A 134 -10.93 5.75 23.77
N THR A 135 -11.60 5.91 22.63
CA THR A 135 -12.57 4.95 22.10
C THR A 135 -12.61 5.01 20.57
N VAL A 136 -12.79 3.84 19.97
CA VAL A 136 -13.03 3.65 18.53
C VAL A 136 -14.25 2.75 18.38
N VAL A 137 -15.21 3.17 17.56
CA VAL A 137 -16.42 2.38 17.26
C VAL A 137 -16.35 1.90 15.82
N VAL A 138 -16.61 0.60 15.65
CA VAL A 138 -16.67 -0.08 14.35
C VAL A 138 -17.94 -0.90 14.29
N GLU A 139 -18.68 -0.77 13.20
CA GLU A 139 -19.94 -1.48 12.90
C GLU A 139 -19.83 -2.29 11.62
#